data_AF-A0A6P0LNU2-F1
#
_entry.id   AF-A0A6P0LNU2-F1
#
_cell.length_a   1.000
_cell.length_b   1.000
_cell.length_c   1.000
_cell.angle_alpha   90.00
_cell.angle_beta   90.00
_cell.angle_gamma   90.00
#
_symmetry.space_group_name_H-M   'P 1'
#
loop_
_entity.id
_entity.type
_entity.pdbx_description
1 polymer ?
#
loop_
_entity_poly.entity_id
_entity_poly.type
_entity_poly.pdbx_seq_one_letter_code
_entity_poly.pdbx_strand_id
1 'polypeptide(L)'
;QVQDSHDRHANIEVSYLLQRMEAYQGLAILTSNFQSALDSAFQRRIRFVVEFPFPGPEIRTQIWQRIFPAQTPTQDLNYQKLGQLNVAGGNIRNIALNAAFLAAAANEPVNMEHIFEATKREYLKLKKMLTNQEIEGWF
;
A
#
# COMPACT_ATOMS: atom_id res chain seq x y z
N GLN A 1 9.79 33.12 -19.83
CA GLN A 1 9.15 32.77 -21.11
C GLN A 1 8.66 31.33 -20.98
N VAL A 2 7.36 31.13 -21.22
CA VAL A 2 6.55 29.88 -21.22
C VAL A 2 6.50 29.09 -19.90
N GLN A 3 5.49 29.39 -19.07
CA GLN A 3 4.98 28.59 -17.95
C GLN A 3 3.57 29.15 -17.65
N ASP A 4 2.45 28.45 -17.61
CA ASP A 4 2.09 27.08 -17.90
C ASP A 4 0.57 27.16 -18.10
N SER A 5 0.01 26.68 -19.21
CA SER A 5 -1.45 26.56 -19.32
C SER A 5 -1.97 25.47 -18.37
N HIS A 6 -1.12 24.50 -17.99
CA HIS A 6 -1.46 23.44 -17.04
C HIS A 6 -1.65 23.95 -15.60
N ASP A 7 -0.80 24.85 -15.11
CA ASP A 7 -0.89 25.39 -13.74
C ASP A 7 -2.18 26.21 -13.52
N ARG A 8 -2.67 26.87 -14.57
CA ARG A 8 -3.90 27.65 -14.48
C ARG A 8 -5.15 26.75 -14.35
N HIS A 9 -5.15 25.59 -15.02
CA HIS A 9 -6.25 24.62 -14.93
C HIS A 9 -6.25 23.88 -13.58
N ALA A 10 -5.07 23.46 -13.08
CA ALA A 10 -4.95 22.79 -11.79
C ALA A 10 -5.44 23.68 -10.62
N ASN A 11 -5.13 24.98 -10.64
CA ASN A 11 -5.55 25.91 -9.59
C ASN A 11 -7.07 26.18 -9.57
N ILE A 12 -7.75 26.14 -10.73
CA ILE A 12 -9.21 26.31 -10.82
C ILE A 12 -9.92 25.09 -10.21
N GLU A 13 -9.45 23.88 -10.49
CA GLU A 13 -10.06 22.65 -9.95
C GLU A 13 -9.92 22.55 -8.43
N VAL A 14 -8.75 22.89 -7.88
CA VAL A 14 -8.51 22.93 -6.43
C VAL A 14 -9.37 23.99 -5.74
N SER A 15 -9.50 25.18 -6.33
CA SER A 15 -10.34 26.27 -5.80
C SER A 15 -11.82 25.89 -5.79
N TYR A 16 -12.28 25.20 -6.83
CA TYR A 16 -13.65 24.71 -6.91
C TYR A 16 -13.94 23.61 -5.87
N LEU A 17 -12.99 22.69 -5.67
CA LEU A 17 -13.09 21.66 -4.63
C LEU A 17 -13.23 22.30 -3.24
N LEU A 18 -12.43 23.33 -2.95
CA LEU A 18 -12.52 24.09 -1.69
C LEU A 18 -13.91 24.69 -1.47
N GLN A 19 -14.44 25.36 -2.48
CA GLN A 19 -15.76 25.99 -2.39
C GLN A 19 -16.85 24.95 -2.12
N ARG A 20 -16.77 23.78 -2.76
CA ARG A 20 -17.71 22.67 -2.52
C ARG A 20 -17.58 22.10 -1.11
N MET A 21 -16.36 21.99 -0.59
CA MET A 21 -16.12 21.57 0.79
C MET A 21 -16.67 22.55 1.82
N GLU A 22 -16.53 23.86 1.59
CA GLU A 22 -17.08 24.89 2.48
C GLU A 22 -18.62 24.90 2.48
N ALA A 23 -19.24 24.67 1.32
CA ALA A 23 -20.70 24.62 1.21
C ALA A 23 -21.31 23.32 1.74
N TYR A 24 -20.52 22.27 1.92
CA TYR A 24 -21.03 20.96 2.32
C TYR A 24 -21.22 20.87 3.85
N GLN A 25 -22.47 20.65 4.27
CA GLN A 25 -22.86 20.59 5.69
C GLN A 25 -22.69 19.21 6.33
N GLY A 26 -21.71 18.41 5.89
CA GLY A 26 -21.48 17.05 6.38
C GLY A 26 -20.00 16.70 6.55
N LEU A 27 -19.72 15.41 6.81
CA LEU A 27 -18.35 14.90 6.88
C LEU A 27 -17.79 14.66 5.48
N ALA A 28 -16.72 15.38 5.13
CA ALA A 28 -15.93 15.12 3.92
C ALA A 28 -14.65 14.37 4.27
N ILE A 29 -14.38 13.25 3.59
CA ILE A 29 -13.13 12.49 3.68
C ILE A 29 -12.37 12.68 2.38
N LEU A 30 -11.12 13.11 2.49
CA LEU A 30 -10.22 13.29 1.36
C LEU A 30 -9.02 12.37 1.48
N THR A 31 -8.60 11.80 0.35
CA THR A 31 -7.41 10.98 0.24
C THR A 31 -6.51 11.57 -0.83
N SER A 32 -5.25 11.85 -0.52
CA SER A 32 -4.27 12.37 -1.47
C SER A 32 -2.95 11.63 -1.33
N ASN A 33 -2.31 11.34 -2.46
CA ASN A 33 -0.92 10.85 -2.50
C ASN A 33 0.10 12.01 -2.60
N PHE A 34 -0.37 13.25 -2.78
CA PHE A 34 0.45 14.44 -3.00
C PHE A 34 -0.01 15.57 -2.09
N GLN A 35 0.42 15.52 -0.82
CA GLN A 35 0.11 16.59 0.15
C GLN A 35 0.68 17.95 -0.28
N SER A 36 1.84 17.96 -0.95
CA SER A 36 2.51 19.17 -1.45
C SER A 36 1.72 19.91 -2.53
N ALA A 37 0.78 19.24 -3.20
CA ALA A 37 -0.11 19.86 -4.18
C ALA A 37 -1.25 20.65 -3.51
N LEU A 38 -1.47 20.47 -2.19
CA LEU A 38 -2.46 21.23 -1.44
C LEU A 38 -1.84 22.53 -0.95
N ASP A 39 -2.35 23.66 -1.44
CA ASP A 39 -1.88 24.97 -1.01
C ASP A 39 -2.14 25.22 0.48
N SER A 40 -1.49 26.24 1.03
CA SER A 40 -1.63 26.59 2.44
C SER A 40 -3.07 27.03 2.83
N ALA A 41 -3.88 27.50 1.88
CA ALA A 41 -5.25 27.92 2.14
C ALA A 41 -6.21 26.72 2.23
N PHE A 42 -5.94 25.66 1.48
CA PHE A 42 -6.60 24.36 1.53
C PHE A 42 -6.30 23.68 2.86
N GLN A 43 -5.02 23.61 3.23
CA GLN A 43 -4.58 22.96 4.47
C GLN A 43 -5.22 23.59 5.72
N ARG A 44 -5.36 24.92 5.77
CA ARG A 44 -6.02 25.62 6.89
C ARG A 44 -7.48 25.23 7.12
N ARG A 45 -8.16 24.66 6.11
CA ARG A 45 -9.56 24.22 6.18
C ARG A 45 -9.72 22.74 6.52
N ILE A 46 -8.63 21.98 6.49
CA ILE A 46 -8.62 20.58 6.92
C ILE A 46 -8.48 20.55 8.44
N ARG A 47 -9.52 20.06 9.12
CA ARG A 47 -9.52 19.97 10.60
C ARG A 47 -8.61 18.86 11.13
N PHE A 48 -8.53 17.74 10.41
CA PHE A 48 -7.72 16.58 10.80
C PHE A 48 -6.91 16.10 9.61
N VAL A 49 -5.60 15.93 9.83
CA VAL A 49 -4.69 15.30 8.88
C VAL A 49 -4.23 14.00 9.51
N VAL A 50 -4.53 12.88 8.84
CA VAL A 50 -4.09 11.55 9.25
C VAL A 50 -3.03 11.09 8.25
N GLU A 51 -1.80 10.98 8.72
CA GLU A 51 -0.69 10.51 7.90
C GLU A 51 -0.62 8.98 7.90
N PHE A 52 -0.42 8.41 6.71
CA PHE A 52 -0.20 6.98 6.52
C PHE A 52 1.26 6.77 6.08
N PRO A 53 2.21 6.67 7.02
CA PRO A 53 3.61 6.45 6.68
C PRO A 53 3.81 5.07 6.07
N PHE A 54 4.98 4.88 5.45
CA PHE A 54 5.38 3.55 5.00
C PHE A 54 5.38 2.57 6.20
N PRO A 55 4.73 1.40 6.10
CA PRO A 55 4.50 0.56 7.27
C PRO A 55 5.82 -0.05 7.76
N GLY A 56 6.09 0.07 9.06
CA GLY A 56 7.19 -0.61 9.72
C GLY A 56 6.98 -2.13 9.82
N PRO A 57 8.01 -2.90 10.23
CA PRO A 57 7.95 -4.36 10.28
C PRO A 57 6.76 -4.91 11.08
N GLU A 58 6.45 -4.31 12.23
CA GLU A 58 5.36 -4.74 13.12
C GLU A 58 4.00 -4.55 12.46
N ILE A 59 3.81 -3.43 11.74
CA ILE A 59 2.60 -3.15 10.98
C ILE A 59 2.47 -4.12 9.80
N ARG A 60 3.58 -4.42 9.10
CA ARG A 60 3.56 -5.40 8.01
C ARG A 60 3.24 -6.80 8.50
N THR A 61 3.78 -7.24 9.64
CA THR A 61 3.39 -8.50 10.31
C THR A 61 1.89 -8.54 10.57
N GLN A 62 1.33 -7.45 11.09
CA GLN A 62 -0.11 -7.32 11.34
C GLN A 62 -0.97 -7.33 10.06
N ILE A 63 -0.46 -6.81 8.94
CA ILE A 63 -1.11 -6.91 7.64
C ILE A 63 -1.11 -8.38 7.19
N TRP A 64 0.03 -9.06 7.27
CA TRP A 64 0.18 -10.46 6.89
C TRP A 64 -0.73 -11.40 7.68
N GLN A 65 -0.91 -11.18 8.99
CA GLN A 65 -1.82 -11.96 9.84
C GLN A 65 -3.30 -11.88 9.42
N ARG A 66 -3.68 -10.85 8.64
CA ARG A 66 -5.07 -10.60 8.23
C ARG A 66 -5.28 -10.68 6.73
N ILE A 67 -4.22 -10.97 5.96
CA ILE A 67 -4.27 -10.83 4.51
C ILE A 67 -5.09 -11.93 3.84
N PHE A 68 -5.08 -13.12 4.43
CA PHE A 68 -5.81 -14.27 3.90
C PHE A 68 -7.20 -14.34 4.56
N PRO A 69 -8.27 -14.53 3.76
CA PRO A 69 -9.57 -14.91 4.29
C PRO A 69 -9.50 -16.22 5.09
N ALA A 70 -10.41 -16.40 6.05
CA ALA A 70 -10.45 -17.59 6.91
C ALA A 70 -10.61 -18.92 6.15
N GLN A 71 -11.12 -18.87 4.91
CA GLN A 71 -11.31 -20.03 4.05
C GLN A 71 -10.05 -20.41 3.26
N THR A 72 -9.02 -19.55 3.24
CA THR A 72 -7.78 -19.85 2.52
C THR A 72 -6.97 -20.88 3.30
N PRO A 73 -6.68 -22.06 2.71
CA PRO A 73 -5.82 -23.02 3.37
C PRO A 73 -4.40 -22.46 3.46
N THR A 74 -3.87 -22.36 4.66
CA THR A 74 -2.50 -21.88 4.94
C THR A 74 -1.77 -22.90 5.81
N GLN A 75 -0.48 -23.06 5.59
CA GLN A 75 0.37 -23.97 6.35
C GLN A 75 1.69 -23.28 6.73
N ASP A 76 2.04 -23.36 8.02
CA ASP A 76 3.35 -22.99 8.58
C ASP A 76 3.85 -21.58 8.21
N LEU A 77 2.94 -20.62 8.08
CA LEU A 77 3.29 -19.23 7.74
C LEU A 77 3.96 -18.51 8.91
N ASN A 78 5.16 -17.98 8.69
CA ASN A 78 5.87 -17.18 9.67
C ASN A 78 5.64 -15.68 9.45
N TYR A 79 4.58 -15.14 10.01
CA TYR A 79 4.20 -13.73 9.83
C TYR A 79 5.27 -12.73 10.29
N GLN A 80 6.08 -13.06 11.31
CA GLN A 80 7.16 -12.20 11.78
C GLN A 80 8.28 -12.04 10.73
N LYS A 81 8.61 -13.14 10.02
CA LYS A 81 9.55 -13.10 8.89
C LYS A 81 8.95 -12.35 7.70
N LEU A 82 7.68 -12.60 7.39
CA LEU A 82 6.98 -11.89 6.30
C LEU A 82 6.90 -10.36 6.55
N GLY A 83 6.83 -9.94 7.81
CA GLY A 83 6.90 -8.53 8.21
C GLY A 83 8.24 -7.84 7.88
N GLN A 84 9.32 -8.60 7.66
CA GLN A 84 10.62 -8.02 7.31
C GLN A 84 10.70 -7.50 5.87
N LEU A 85 9.83 -7.99 4.97
CA LEU A 85 9.77 -7.53 3.58
C LEU A 85 9.49 -6.02 3.49
N ASN A 86 10.42 -5.25 2.91
CA ASN A 86 10.34 -3.80 2.85
C ASN A 86 9.45 -3.29 1.70
N VAL A 87 8.16 -3.61 1.80
CA VAL A 87 7.13 -3.32 0.79
C VAL A 87 5.89 -2.66 1.39
N ALA A 88 5.15 -1.90 0.57
CA ALA A 88 3.91 -1.27 0.99
C ALA A 88 2.78 -2.30 1.15
N GLY A 89 1.72 -1.95 1.89
CA GLY A 89 0.58 -2.86 2.12
C GLY A 89 -0.09 -3.35 0.83
N GLY A 90 -0.15 -2.52 -0.21
CA GLY A 90 -0.65 -2.92 -1.53
C GLY A 90 0.18 -4.04 -2.17
N ASN A 91 1.50 -4.01 -2.00
CA ASN A 91 2.38 -5.07 -2.49
C ASN A 91 2.27 -6.34 -1.65
N ILE A 92 2.12 -6.24 -0.34
CA ILE A 92 1.83 -7.41 0.53
C ILE A 92 0.59 -8.15 0.03
N ARG A 93 -0.49 -7.41 -0.28
CA ARG A 93 -1.71 -7.97 -0.86
C ARG A 93 -1.45 -8.68 -2.19
N ASN A 94 -0.67 -8.07 -3.08
CA ASN A 94 -0.33 -8.69 -4.37
C ASN A 94 0.48 -9.97 -4.19
N ILE A 95 1.46 -9.98 -3.28
CA ILE A 95 2.27 -11.16 -2.97
C ILE A 95 1.36 -12.27 -2.43
N ALA A 96 0.52 -11.98 -1.44
CA ALA A 96 -0.40 -12.95 -0.85
C ALA A 96 -1.35 -13.55 -1.91
N LEU A 97 -1.93 -12.72 -2.77
CA LEU A 97 -2.83 -13.19 -3.83
C LEU A 97 -2.11 -14.09 -4.84
N ASN A 98 -0.91 -13.70 -5.28
CA ASN A 98 -0.12 -14.52 -6.19
C ASN A 98 0.34 -15.84 -5.55
N ALA A 99 0.69 -15.82 -4.26
CA ALA A 99 1.02 -17.02 -3.50
C ALA A 99 -0.18 -17.98 -3.42
N ALA A 100 -1.39 -17.46 -3.21
CA ALA A 100 -2.62 -18.24 -3.23
C ALA A 100 -2.87 -18.89 -4.61
N PHE A 101 -2.60 -18.19 -5.72
CA PHE A 101 -2.69 -18.78 -7.05
C PHE A 101 -1.66 -19.88 -7.28
N LEU A 102 -0.42 -19.71 -6.80
CA LEU A 102 0.62 -20.73 -6.89
C LEU A 102 0.22 -21.99 -6.12
N ALA A 103 -0.25 -21.82 -4.87
CA ALA A 103 -0.70 -22.91 -4.03
C ALA A 103 -1.91 -23.64 -4.61
N ALA A 104 -2.89 -22.89 -5.14
CA ALA A 104 -4.05 -23.46 -5.82
C ALA A 104 -3.67 -24.26 -7.07
N ALA A 105 -2.68 -23.80 -7.85
CA ALA A 105 -2.18 -24.53 -9.01
C ALA A 105 -1.44 -25.81 -8.62
N ALA A 106 -0.78 -25.83 -7.46
CA ALA A 106 -0.14 -27.01 -6.88
C ALA A 106 -1.14 -27.94 -6.14
N ASN A 107 -2.38 -27.49 -5.92
CA ASN A 107 -3.38 -28.14 -5.08
C ASN A 107 -2.91 -28.35 -3.62
N GLU A 108 -2.21 -27.35 -3.08
CA GLU A 108 -1.62 -27.35 -1.74
C GLU A 108 -2.07 -26.11 -0.94
N PRO A 109 -1.95 -26.13 0.40
CA PRO A 109 -2.09 -24.92 1.22
C PRO A 109 -1.02 -23.87 0.90
N VAL A 110 -1.34 -22.59 1.11
CA VAL A 110 -0.34 -21.51 1.00
C VAL A 110 0.72 -21.70 2.08
N ASN A 111 1.98 -21.78 1.65
CA ASN A 111 3.14 -22.00 2.51
C ASN A 111 4.22 -20.94 2.21
N MET A 112 5.35 -20.99 2.93
CA MET A 112 6.45 -20.04 2.76
C MET A 112 7.11 -20.10 1.37
N GLU A 113 7.14 -21.25 0.71
CA GLU A 113 7.69 -21.38 -0.66
C GLU A 113 6.83 -20.63 -1.68
N HIS A 114 5.51 -20.79 -1.61
CA HIS A 114 4.57 -20.05 -2.45
C HIS A 114 4.71 -18.53 -2.27
N ILE A 115 4.87 -18.07 -1.03
CA ILE A 115 5.08 -16.65 -0.73
C ILE A 115 6.44 -16.18 -1.24
N PHE A 116 7.49 -16.99 -1.14
CA PHE A 116 8.82 -16.64 -1.62
C PHE A 116 8.83 -16.44 -3.13
N GLU A 117 8.23 -17.36 -3.89
CA GLU A 117 8.09 -17.24 -5.34
C GLU A 117 7.27 -16.02 -5.74
N ALA A 118 6.15 -15.76 -5.06
CA ALA A 118 5.34 -14.57 -5.29
C ALA A 118 6.11 -13.28 -4.95
N THR A 119 6.92 -13.28 -3.89
CA THR A 119 7.74 -12.15 -3.46
C THR A 119 8.78 -11.81 -4.51
N LYS A 120 9.53 -12.80 -5.02
CA LYS A 120 10.49 -12.59 -6.11
C LYS A 120 9.84 -11.93 -7.32
N ARG A 121 8.66 -12.40 -7.74
CA ARG A 121 7.91 -11.83 -8.87
C ARG A 121 7.47 -10.39 -8.61
N GLU A 122 7.00 -10.07 -7.40
CA GLU A 122 6.60 -8.71 -7.05
C GLU A 122 7.82 -7.76 -6.99
N TYR A 123 8.94 -8.18 -6.42
CA TYR A 123 10.17 -7.38 -6.36
C TYR A 123 10.72 -7.06 -7.76
N LEU A 124 10.66 -8.03 -8.70
CA LEU A 124 11.01 -7.79 -10.10
C LEU A 124 10.13 -6.72 -10.75
N LYS A 125 8.81 -6.74 -10.51
CA LYS A 125 7.89 -5.70 -11.00
C LYS A 125 8.20 -4.32 -10.42
N LEU A 126 8.60 -4.29 -9.15
CA LEU A 126 9.01 -3.07 -8.44
C LEU A 126 10.42 -2.58 -8.83
N LYS A 127 11.17 -3.33 -9.64
CA LYS A 127 12.59 -3.09 -9.93
C LYS A 127 13.42 -2.95 -8.65
N LYS A 128 13.06 -3.71 -7.61
CA LYS A 128 13.78 -3.82 -6.34
C LYS A 128 14.54 -5.13 -6.27
N MET A 129 15.66 -5.14 -5.57
CA MET A 129 16.35 -6.39 -5.22
C MET A 129 15.84 -6.89 -3.88
N LEU A 130 15.50 -8.17 -3.81
CA LEU A 130 15.20 -8.86 -2.57
C LEU A 130 16.51 -9.14 -1.86
N THR A 131 16.66 -8.64 -0.63
CA THR A 131 17.91 -8.78 0.12
C THR A 131 17.90 -10.03 1.00
N ASN A 132 19.09 -10.60 1.27
CA ASN A 132 19.21 -11.76 2.16
C ASN A 132 18.71 -11.49 3.58
N GLN A 133 18.81 -10.24 4.05
CA GLN A 133 18.29 -9.83 5.37
C GLN A 133 16.76 -9.95 5.44
N GLU A 134 16.05 -9.67 4.35
CA GLU A 134 14.59 -9.76 4.31
C GLU A 134 14.07 -11.21 4.29
N ILE A 135 14.89 -12.15 3.81
CA ILE A 135 14.55 -13.57 3.68
C ILE A 135 15.30 -14.48 4.66
N GLU A 136 15.98 -13.89 5.64
CA GLU A 136 16.80 -14.65 6.58
C GLU A 136 15.95 -15.68 7.35
N GLY A 137 16.41 -16.93 7.34
CA GLY A 137 15.77 -18.04 8.02
C GLY A 137 14.44 -18.49 7.42
N TRP A 138 14.08 -18.12 6.18
CA TRP A 138 12.85 -18.63 5.55
C TRP A 138 12.88 -20.15 5.30
N PHE A 139 14.07 -20.72 5.14
CA PHE A 139 14.35 -22.13 4.89
C PHE A 139 15.38 -22.65 5.88
#